data_AF-A0A949Z7Y6-F1
#
_entry.id   AF-A0A949Z7Y6-F1
#
_cell.length_a   1.000
_cell.length_b   1.000
_cell.length_c   1.000
_cell.angle_alpha   90.00
_cell.angle_beta   90.00
_cell.angle_gamma   90.00
#
_symmetry.space_group_name_H-M   'P 1'
#
loop_
_entity.id
_entity.type
_entity.pdbx_description
1 polymer ?
#
loop_
_entity_poly.entity_id
_entity_poly.type
_entity_poly.pdbx_seq_one_letter_code
_entity_poly.pdbx_strand_id
1 'polypeptide(L)'
;MRFTLFALTFAAISCNLIAGGEATFNYRNHPLTIDEAVQLALKQNPSILQQIQQLKVEKGLFYQAQSQLLPQVTLKSNYSQTDSALSPTSSASASNFEILAVPRGSTLNSSTFTTANLANNGVLAIPSSVSSVSGSALETWQVTLTASQLIYDGGMTIALRREARINEDAAYYTLRDTIDTVVSNVRTQFYQILLDKALVQVQEESVNLLQ
;
A
#
# COMPACT_ATOMS: atom_id res chain seq x y z
N MET A 1 16.48 -5.12 -34.31
CA MET A 1 17.29 -6.12 -33.60
C MET A 1 17.20 -5.86 -32.11
N ARG A 2 16.92 -6.92 -31.32
CA ARG A 2 17.00 -7.02 -29.84
C ARG A 2 15.76 -6.59 -29.02
N PHE A 3 14.78 -7.50 -28.90
CA PHE A 3 13.77 -7.53 -27.82
C PHE A 3 13.36 -8.97 -27.39
N THR A 4 14.17 -9.98 -27.66
CA THR A 4 13.85 -11.40 -27.34
C THR A 4 14.50 -11.90 -26.04
N LEU A 5 15.07 -11.02 -25.22
CA LEU A 5 15.80 -11.37 -23.98
C LEU A 5 14.98 -11.09 -22.71
N PHE A 6 13.67 -11.40 -22.70
CA PHE A 6 12.85 -11.34 -21.48
C PHE A 6 11.90 -12.54 -21.31
N ALA A 7 11.77 -13.40 -22.33
CA ALA A 7 10.88 -14.57 -22.28
C ALA A 7 11.57 -15.86 -21.77
N LEU A 8 12.89 -15.86 -21.59
CA LEU A 8 13.66 -17.07 -21.24
C LEU A 8 13.97 -17.20 -19.73
N THR A 9 13.61 -16.21 -18.90
CA THR A 9 13.91 -16.22 -17.45
C THR A 9 12.74 -16.67 -16.58
N PHE A 10 11.54 -16.90 -17.14
CA PHE A 10 10.36 -17.32 -16.37
C PHE A 10 10.14 -18.85 -16.30
N ALA A 11 10.91 -19.65 -17.04
CA ALA A 11 10.72 -21.11 -17.09
C ALA A 11 11.66 -21.92 -16.17
N ALA A 12 12.59 -21.27 -15.46
CA ALA A 12 13.61 -21.96 -14.65
C ALA A 12 13.30 -22.04 -13.14
N ILE A 13 12.19 -21.45 -12.67
CA ILE A 13 11.85 -21.42 -11.23
C ILE A 13 10.75 -22.44 -10.85
N SER A 14 10.16 -23.13 -11.82
CA SER A 14 9.14 -24.17 -11.56
C SER A 14 9.61 -25.55 -12.04
N CYS A 15 10.71 -26.05 -11.48
CA CYS A 15 10.95 -27.50 -11.47
C CYS A 15 11.91 -27.86 -10.34
N ASN A 16 11.37 -28.00 -9.13
CA ASN A 16 11.88 -28.87 -8.07
C ASN A 16 10.82 -29.00 -6.97
N LEU A 17 9.83 -29.87 -7.21
CA LEU A 17 9.11 -30.54 -6.12
C LEU A 17 8.90 -32.01 -6.53
N ILE A 18 10.03 -32.71 -6.68
CA ILE A 18 10.08 -34.17 -6.72
C ILE A 18 10.09 -34.65 -5.27
N ALA A 19 9.10 -35.48 -4.94
CA ALA A 19 9.13 -36.50 -3.90
C ALA A 19 9.67 -36.06 -2.52
N GLY A 20 8.91 -35.21 -1.83
CA GLY A 20 8.91 -35.21 -0.36
C GLY A 20 7.98 -36.32 0.10
N GLY A 21 8.55 -37.40 0.63
CA GLY A 21 7.81 -38.56 1.12
C GLY A 21 6.69 -38.17 2.09
N GLU A 22 5.57 -38.86 1.99
CA GLU A 22 4.55 -38.84 3.02
C GLU A 22 5.21 -39.31 4.31
N ALA A 23 5.50 -38.36 5.20
CA ALA A 23 5.63 -38.66 6.61
C ALA A 23 4.24 -39.13 7.06
N THR A 24 3.98 -40.41 6.87
CA THR A 24 2.97 -41.15 7.62
C THR A 24 3.43 -41.10 9.06
N PHE A 25 3.13 -39.99 9.73
CA PHE A 25 3.25 -39.90 11.17
C PHE A 25 2.33 -40.98 11.72
N ASN A 26 2.95 -42.07 12.13
CA ASN A 26 2.31 -43.18 12.80
C ASN A 26 1.93 -42.69 14.20
N TYR A 27 0.88 -41.86 14.30
CA TYR A 27 0.16 -41.60 15.56
C TYR A 27 -0.65 -42.84 15.98
N ARG A 28 -0.36 -44.00 15.39
CA ARG A 28 -1.26 -45.13 15.32
C ARG A 28 -1.05 -46.12 16.47
N ASN A 29 -0.57 -45.68 17.65
CA ASN A 29 -0.66 -46.49 18.89
C ASN A 29 -0.18 -45.85 20.21
N HIS A 30 0.16 -44.55 20.29
CA HIS A 30 0.41 -43.93 21.59
C HIS A 30 -0.86 -43.21 22.08
N PRO A 31 -1.36 -43.53 23.29
CA PRO A 31 -2.46 -42.78 23.88
C PRO A 31 -1.99 -41.33 24.07
N LEU A 32 -2.61 -40.39 23.34
CA LEU A 32 -2.29 -38.97 23.47
C LEU A 32 -2.44 -38.57 24.94
N THR A 33 -1.34 -38.17 25.55
CA THR A 33 -1.40 -37.57 26.89
C THR A 33 -1.95 -36.15 26.79
N ILE A 34 -2.48 -35.63 27.89
CA ILE A 34 -3.04 -34.26 27.90
C ILE A 34 -1.99 -33.21 27.52
N ASP A 35 -0.74 -33.43 27.92
CA ASP A 35 0.38 -32.53 27.65
C ASP A 35 0.79 -32.57 26.17
N GLU A 36 0.78 -33.75 25.54
CA GLU A 36 0.99 -33.89 24.09
C GLU A 36 -0.14 -33.21 23.30
N ALA A 37 -1.40 -33.35 23.75
CA ALA A 37 -2.54 -32.67 23.13
C ALA A 37 -2.39 -31.14 23.20
N VAL A 38 -1.98 -30.61 24.36
CA VAL A 38 -1.71 -29.18 24.54
C VAL A 38 -0.55 -28.72 23.67
N GLN A 39 0.56 -29.46 23.63
CA GLN A 39 1.73 -29.10 22.82
C GLN A 39 1.41 -29.07 21.32
N LEU A 40 0.64 -30.05 20.85
CA LEU A 40 0.17 -30.11 19.47
C LEU A 40 -0.75 -28.92 19.16
N ALA A 41 -1.68 -28.61 20.06
CA ALA A 41 -2.55 -27.44 19.94
C ALA A 41 -1.77 -26.12 19.90
N LEU A 42 -0.82 -25.90 20.81
CA LEU A 42 0.00 -24.67 20.82
C LEU A 42 0.81 -24.49 19.53
N LYS A 43 1.24 -25.58 18.90
CA LYS A 43 2.04 -25.53 17.66
C LYS A 43 1.20 -25.27 16.41
N GLN A 44 -0.06 -25.73 16.39
CA GLN A 44 -0.86 -25.78 15.17
C GLN A 44 -2.07 -24.84 15.18
N ASN A 45 -2.42 -24.23 16.33
CA ASN A 45 -3.67 -23.47 16.45
C ASN A 45 -3.67 -22.19 15.59
N PRO A 46 -4.66 -22.01 14.68
CA PRO A 46 -4.77 -20.82 13.86
C PRO A 46 -5.05 -19.53 14.65
N SER A 47 -5.74 -19.58 15.80
CA SER A 47 -6.04 -18.39 16.60
C SER A 47 -4.76 -17.76 17.15
N ILE A 48 -3.81 -18.59 17.61
CA ILE A 48 -2.51 -18.13 18.11
C ILE A 48 -1.71 -17.50 16.96
N LEU A 49 -1.72 -18.10 15.78
CA LEU A 49 -1.02 -17.54 14.61
C LEU A 49 -1.59 -16.18 14.19
N GLN A 50 -2.91 -16.04 14.19
CA GLN A 50 -3.56 -14.75 13.91
C GLN A 50 -3.17 -13.69 14.93
N GLN A 51 -3.13 -14.03 16.22
CA GLN A 51 -2.71 -13.10 17.28
C GLN A 51 -1.22 -12.74 17.20
N ILE A 52 -0.35 -13.69 16.82
CA ILE A 52 1.07 -13.41 16.54
C ILE A 52 1.20 -12.44 15.36
N GLN A 53 0.39 -12.60 14.31
CA GLN A 53 0.38 -11.67 13.17
C GLN A 53 -0.09 -10.27 13.60
N GLN A 54 -1.13 -10.19 14.43
CA GLN A 54 -1.60 -8.92 14.98
C GLN A 54 -0.50 -8.21 15.79
N LEU A 55 0.19 -8.92 16.69
CA LEU A 55 1.34 -8.38 17.42
C LEU A 55 2.46 -7.89 16.47
N LYS A 56 2.68 -8.59 15.34
CA LYS A 56 3.67 -8.18 14.34
C LYS A 56 3.27 -6.88 13.63
N VAL A 57 1.98 -6.70 13.36
CA VAL A 57 1.45 -5.46 12.77
C VAL A 57 1.64 -4.30 13.75
N GLU A 58 1.26 -4.48 15.02
CA GLU A 58 1.45 -3.44 16.05
C GLU A 58 2.92 -3.05 16.24
N LYS A 59 3.83 -4.03 16.20
CA LYS A 59 5.28 -3.75 16.16
C LYS A 59 5.69 -2.91 14.96
N GLY A 60 5.08 -3.15 13.80
CA GLY A 60 5.28 -2.33 12.60
C GLY A 60 4.85 -0.88 12.82
N LEU A 61 3.71 -0.67 13.49
CA LEU A 61 3.22 0.67 13.85
C LEU A 61 4.16 1.39 14.81
N PHE A 62 4.75 0.69 15.77
CA PHE A 62 5.80 1.25 16.63
C PHE A 62 7.00 1.77 15.82
N TYR A 63 7.53 0.97 14.89
CA TYR A 63 8.65 1.38 14.03
C TYR A 63 8.28 2.55 13.11
N GLN A 64 7.05 2.57 12.58
CA GLN A 64 6.56 3.67 11.77
C GLN A 64 6.47 4.98 12.57
N ALA A 65 5.92 4.91 13.80
CA ALA A 65 5.84 6.07 14.69
C ALA A 65 7.24 6.59 15.06
N GLN A 66 8.20 5.70 15.30
CA GLN A 66 9.58 6.10 15.55
C GLN A 66 10.25 6.73 14.32
N SER A 67 9.88 6.31 13.10
CA SER A 67 10.46 6.86 11.86
C SER A 67 10.15 8.34 11.62
N GLN A 68 9.11 8.89 12.27
CA GLN A 68 8.80 10.32 12.21
C GLN A 68 9.84 11.19 12.94
N LEU A 69 10.64 10.60 13.84
CA LEU A 69 11.76 11.27 14.50
C LEU A 69 13.04 11.27 13.66
N LEU A 70 13.05 10.48 12.58
CA LEU A 70 14.15 10.41 11.64
C LEU A 70 13.86 11.33 10.44
N PRO A 71 14.89 11.86 9.77
CA PRO A 71 14.70 12.58 8.52
C PRO A 71 14.06 11.65 7.48
N GLN A 72 12.95 12.10 6.89
CA GLN A 72 12.27 11.39 5.81
C GLN A 72 12.95 11.75 4.49
N VAL A 73 13.41 10.76 3.73
CA VAL A 73 14.02 10.96 2.41
C VAL A 73 13.08 10.39 1.36
N THR A 74 12.62 11.24 0.44
CA THR A 74 11.71 10.84 -0.64
C THR A 74 12.35 11.13 -1.99
N LEU A 75 12.33 10.13 -2.87
CA LEU A 75 12.73 10.26 -4.27
C LEU A 75 11.47 10.18 -5.12
N LYS A 76 11.19 11.23 -5.89
CA LYS A 76 10.08 11.26 -6.84
C LYS A 76 10.66 11.40 -8.24
N SER A 77 10.23 10.53 -9.15
CA SER A 77 10.50 10.65 -10.58
C SER A 77 9.17 10.80 -11.28
N ASN A 78 8.97 11.89 -11.99
CA ASN A 78 7.84 12.06 -12.89
C ASN A 78 8.30 12.01 -14.34
N TYR A 79 7.43 11.49 -15.18
CA TYR A 79 7.54 11.55 -16.62
C TYR A 79 6.18 12.00 -17.13
N SER A 80 6.16 13.13 -17.83
CA SER A 80 4.95 13.69 -18.43
C SER A 80 5.24 14.04 -19.87
N GLN A 81 4.38 13.59 -20.77
CA GLN A 81 4.44 13.90 -22.18
C GLN A 81 3.17 14.69 -22.51
N THR A 82 3.34 15.95 -22.87
CA THR A 82 2.25 16.81 -23.32
C THR A 82 2.40 17.04 -24.82
N ASP A 83 1.38 16.66 -25.58
CA ASP A 83 1.35 16.96 -27.02
C ASP A 83 1.01 18.44 -27.22
N SER A 84 1.87 19.13 -27.96
CA SER A 84 1.67 20.51 -28.38
C SER A 84 0.39 20.74 -29.20
N ALA A 85 -0.19 19.71 -29.84
CA ALA A 85 -1.46 19.80 -30.56
C ALA A 85 -2.69 19.84 -29.63
N LEU A 86 -2.53 19.48 -28.36
CA LEU A 86 -3.58 19.51 -27.33
C LEU A 86 -3.53 20.77 -26.45
N SER A 87 -2.55 21.65 -26.67
CA SER A 87 -2.54 23.00 -26.09
C SER A 87 -3.40 23.90 -26.99
N PRO A 88 -4.65 24.24 -26.61
CA PRO A 88 -5.43 25.18 -27.41
C PRO A 88 -4.71 26.53 -27.41
N THR A 89 -4.02 26.85 -28.50
CA THR A 89 -3.79 28.25 -28.87
C THR A 89 -5.13 28.80 -29.31
N SER A 90 -6.03 29.05 -28.36
CA SER A 90 -7.12 29.98 -28.57
C SER A 90 -6.51 31.38 -28.55
N SER A 91 -5.94 31.78 -29.68
CA SER A 91 -5.77 33.19 -30.01
C SER A 91 -7.16 33.79 -30.27
N ALA A 92 -7.97 33.88 -29.21
CA ALA A 92 -9.00 34.89 -29.12
C ALA A 92 -8.25 36.21 -28.99
N SER A 93 -7.82 36.74 -30.13
CA SER A 93 -7.32 38.09 -30.15
C SER A 93 -8.48 38.98 -29.70
N ALA A 94 -8.22 39.78 -28.68
CA ALA A 94 -9.02 40.90 -28.28
C ALA A 94 -8.01 42.02 -28.02
N SER A 95 -7.78 42.95 -28.96
CA SER A 95 -7.17 44.22 -28.60
C SER A 95 -8.19 44.93 -27.78
N ASN A 96 -7.94 44.96 -26.50
CA ASN A 96 -8.28 46.18 -25.83
C ASN A 96 -7.20 47.20 -26.22
N PHE A 97 -7.40 47.84 -27.39
CA PHE A 97 -6.63 48.98 -27.84
C PHE A 97 -7.24 50.19 -27.13
N GLU A 98 -6.67 50.51 -25.97
CA GLU A 98 -7.01 51.70 -25.24
C GLU A 98 -6.28 52.88 -25.89
N ILE A 99 -6.92 53.51 -26.90
CA ILE A 99 -6.64 54.91 -27.20
C ILE A 99 -7.00 55.66 -25.91
N LEU A 100 -6.09 56.51 -25.43
CA LEU A 100 -6.13 57.24 -24.15
C LEU A 100 -7.33 58.22 -24.00
N ALA A 101 -8.42 57.99 -24.72
CA ALA A 101 -9.66 58.77 -24.71
C ALA A 101 -10.96 57.94 -24.92
N VAL A 102 -10.93 56.60 -24.93
CA VAL A 102 -12.18 55.80 -25.05
C VAL A 102 -12.63 55.34 -23.65
N PRO A 103 -13.88 55.62 -23.23
CA PRO A 103 -14.38 55.27 -21.89
C PRO A 103 -14.37 53.76 -21.65
N ARG A 104 -14.02 53.36 -20.42
CA ARG A 104 -13.99 51.97 -19.97
C ARG A 104 -15.31 51.25 -20.29
N GLY A 105 -15.27 50.27 -21.19
CA GLY A 105 -16.41 49.40 -21.49
C GLY A 105 -16.52 48.86 -22.92
N SER A 106 -15.75 49.34 -23.90
CA SER A 106 -15.81 48.85 -25.29
C SER A 106 -14.62 47.96 -25.65
N THR A 107 -14.87 46.68 -25.89
CA THR A 107 -13.85 45.71 -26.32
C THR A 107 -13.61 45.80 -27.82
N LEU A 108 -12.39 46.13 -28.25
CA LEU A 108 -11.93 46.02 -29.64
C LEU A 108 -11.12 44.70 -29.82
N ASN A 109 -10.76 44.31 -31.05
CA ASN A 109 -10.05 43.06 -31.35
C ASN A 109 -8.78 43.32 -32.21
N SER A 110 -7.57 42.87 -31.78
CA SER A 110 -6.27 43.17 -32.39
C SER A 110 -5.50 41.92 -32.67
N SER A 111 -5.12 41.81 -33.91
CA SER A 111 -4.03 40.96 -34.28
C SER A 111 -3.29 41.63 -35.43
N THR A 112 -2.36 42.54 -35.08
CA THR A 112 -1.24 43.09 -35.90
C THR A 112 -1.43 44.48 -36.53
N PHE A 113 -0.43 45.35 -36.35
CA PHE A 113 -0.30 46.66 -37.01
C PHE A 113 1.19 46.82 -37.35
N THR A 114 1.59 46.69 -38.63
CA THR A 114 2.91 47.09 -39.11
C THR A 114 2.76 48.37 -39.94
N THR A 115 3.26 49.48 -39.42
CA THR A 115 3.31 50.76 -40.15
C THR A 115 4.64 50.85 -40.91
N ALA A 116 4.64 50.50 -42.19
CA ALA A 116 5.64 51.00 -43.13
C ALA A 116 5.20 52.42 -43.53
N ASN A 117 5.78 53.45 -42.92
CA ASN A 117 5.55 54.83 -43.35
C ASN A 117 6.59 55.21 -44.41
N LEU A 118 6.21 55.06 -45.69
CA LEU A 118 6.76 55.83 -46.80
C LEU A 118 6.17 57.24 -46.70
N ALA A 119 7.03 58.24 -46.70
CA ALA A 119 6.68 59.64 -46.52
C ALA A 119 5.47 60.08 -47.37
N ASN A 120 4.43 60.55 -46.69
CA ASN A 120 3.21 61.17 -47.20
C ASN A 120 2.21 60.23 -47.92
N ASN A 121 1.01 60.16 -47.32
CA ASN A 121 -0.24 59.59 -47.81
C ASN A 121 -0.48 58.07 -47.57
N GLY A 122 -1.52 57.78 -46.79
CA GLY A 122 -2.18 56.46 -46.71
C GLY A 122 -1.43 55.37 -45.96
N VAL A 123 -1.74 55.20 -44.68
CA VAL A 123 -1.34 53.97 -43.94
C VAL A 123 -2.59 53.14 -43.66
N LEU A 124 -2.95 52.31 -44.64
CA LEU A 124 -3.87 51.18 -44.44
C LEU A 124 -3.04 50.07 -43.76
N ALA A 125 -3.06 50.01 -42.43
CA ALA A 125 -2.33 48.99 -41.70
C ALA A 125 -2.96 47.61 -41.95
N ILE A 126 -2.20 46.70 -42.56
CA ILE A 126 -2.63 45.32 -42.75
C ILE A 126 -2.18 44.54 -41.50
N PRO A 127 -3.12 44.00 -40.71
CA PRO A 127 -2.78 43.05 -39.67
C PRO A 127 -2.19 41.76 -40.25
N SER A 128 -0.87 41.61 -40.22
CA SER A 128 -0.20 40.35 -40.54
C SER A 128 0.14 39.53 -39.28
N SER A 129 -0.87 38.94 -38.62
CA SER A 129 -0.62 37.97 -37.55
C SER A 129 -0.24 36.62 -38.17
N VAL A 130 1.01 36.49 -38.61
CA VAL A 130 1.58 35.18 -38.95
C VAL A 130 1.90 34.45 -37.65
N SER A 131 0.98 33.57 -37.24
CA SER A 131 1.20 32.67 -36.10
C SER A 131 1.96 31.45 -36.61
N SER A 132 3.25 31.37 -36.33
CA SER A 132 4.03 30.16 -36.57
C SER A 132 3.77 29.18 -35.43
N VAL A 133 3.04 28.10 -35.72
CA VAL A 133 2.87 26.97 -34.80
C VAL A 133 4.15 26.14 -34.85
N SER A 134 5.07 26.36 -33.92
CA SER A 134 6.11 25.39 -33.60
C SER A 134 5.59 24.45 -32.53
N GLY A 135 5.03 23.32 -32.96
CA GLY A 135 4.72 22.21 -32.07
C GLY A 135 6.02 21.50 -31.68
N SER A 136 6.52 21.77 -30.49
CA SER A 136 7.51 20.92 -29.83
C SER A 136 6.74 20.03 -28.87
N ALA A 137 6.70 18.72 -29.14
CA ALA A 137 6.28 17.75 -28.15
C ALA A 137 7.23 17.87 -26.96
N LEU A 138 6.71 18.34 -25.83
CA LEU A 138 7.50 18.57 -24.64
C LEU A 138 7.45 17.31 -23.78
N GLU A 139 8.54 16.56 -23.81
CA GLU A 139 8.79 15.46 -22.90
C GLU A 139 9.48 16.02 -21.65
N THR A 140 8.76 16.02 -20.53
CA THR A 140 9.31 16.48 -19.25
C THR A 140 9.61 15.29 -18.36
N TRP A 141 10.88 15.12 -18.03
CA TRP A 141 11.33 14.22 -16.99
C TRP A 141 11.86 15.04 -15.83
N GLN A 142 11.27 14.86 -14.64
CA GLN A 142 11.73 15.54 -13.44
C GLN A 142 11.95 14.53 -12.32
N VAL A 143 13.15 14.56 -11.77
CA VAL A 143 13.52 13.83 -10.56
C VAL A 143 13.74 14.81 -9.44
N THR A 144 13.04 14.60 -8.33
CA THR A 144 13.13 15.42 -7.13
C THR A 144 13.50 14.53 -5.96
N LEU A 145 14.62 14.86 -5.32
CA LEU A 145 15.01 14.31 -4.02
C LEU A 145 14.65 15.33 -2.95
N THR A 146 13.79 14.95 -2.01
CA THR A 146 13.38 15.83 -0.89
C THR A 146 13.68 15.13 0.42
N ALA A 147 14.42 15.83 1.30
CA ALA A 147 14.65 15.42 2.68
C ALA A 147 13.92 16.39 3.62
N SER A 148 13.05 15.88 4.48
CA SER A 148 12.34 16.69 5.48
C SER A 148 12.56 16.11 6.87
N GLN A 149 13.06 16.93 7.79
CA GLN A 149 13.26 16.56 9.19
C GLN A 149 12.37 17.41 10.08
N LEU A 150 11.69 16.77 11.01
CA LEU A 150 10.97 17.47 12.05
C LEU A 150 11.97 18.03 13.08
N ILE A 151 12.02 19.36 13.22
CA ILE A 151 12.85 20.02 14.24
C ILE A 151 12.17 19.97 15.60
N TYR A 152 10.86 20.25 15.65
CA TYR A 152 10.05 20.22 16.88
C TYR A 152 8.55 20.27 16.56
N ASP A 153 7.72 19.52 17.29
CA ASP A 153 6.26 19.44 17.11
C ASP A 153 5.46 19.54 18.43
N GLY A 154 6.04 20.12 19.48
CA GLY A 154 5.33 20.25 20.77
C GLY A 154 5.16 18.95 21.55
N GLY A 155 5.85 17.86 21.16
CA GLY A 155 5.82 16.58 21.86
C GLY A 155 4.83 15.56 21.31
N MET A 156 4.13 15.89 20.22
CA MET A 156 3.17 15.00 19.55
C MET A 156 3.84 13.70 19.10
N THR A 157 5.01 13.76 18.45
CA THR A 157 5.70 12.54 17.97
C THR A 157 6.19 11.65 19.12
N ILE A 158 6.53 12.24 20.27
CA ILE A 158 6.88 11.49 21.47
C ILE A 158 5.65 10.78 22.04
N ALA A 159 4.50 11.47 22.06
CA ALA A 159 3.23 10.89 22.47
C ALA A 159 2.79 9.75 21.53
N LEU A 160 2.88 9.95 20.22
CA LEU A 160 2.54 8.94 19.22
C LEU A 160 3.40 7.67 19.35
N ARG A 161 4.71 7.83 19.59
CA ARG A 161 5.60 6.68 19.86
C ARG A 161 5.19 5.93 21.13
N ARG A 162 4.75 6.65 22.17
CA ARG A 162 4.30 6.04 23.43
C ARG A 162 2.98 5.30 23.23
N GLU A 163 2.05 5.87 22.46
CA GLU A 163 0.80 5.22 22.09
C GLU A 163 1.05 3.93 21.33
N ALA A 164 1.88 3.96 20.28
CA ALA A 164 2.20 2.77 19.51
C ALA A 164 2.84 1.66 20.36
N ARG A 165 3.64 2.03 21.38
CA ARG A 165 4.17 1.07 22.36
C ARG A 165 3.06 0.45 23.22
N ILE A 166 2.12 1.26 23.70
CA ILE A 166 1.00 0.76 24.52
C ILE A 166 0.14 -0.21 23.71
N ASN A 167 -0.07 0.06 22.42
CA ASN A 167 -0.80 -0.84 21.53
C ASN A 167 -0.03 -2.16 21.28
N GLU A 168 1.30 -2.09 21.10
CA GLU A 168 2.16 -3.28 21.04
C GLU A 168 2.03 -4.13 22.32
N ASP A 169 2.13 -3.49 23.48
CA ASP A 169 2.01 -4.15 24.78
C ASP A 169 0.62 -4.79 24.96
N ALA A 170 -0.45 -4.10 24.57
CA ALA A 170 -1.81 -4.61 24.62
C ALA A 170 -1.98 -5.89 23.77
N ALA A 171 -1.49 -5.86 22.51
CA ALA A 171 -1.54 -7.04 21.64
C ALA A 171 -0.72 -8.22 22.18
N TYR A 172 0.38 -7.95 22.88
CA TYR A 172 1.16 -8.99 23.56
C TYR A 172 0.37 -9.68 24.67
N TYR A 173 -0.41 -8.92 25.45
CA TYR A 173 -1.28 -9.51 26.48
C TYR A 173 -2.47 -10.25 25.88
N THR A 174 -3.04 -9.78 24.76
CA THR A 174 -4.09 -10.52 24.03
C THR A 174 -3.60 -11.86 23.49
N LEU A 175 -2.35 -11.94 23.03
CA LEU A 175 -1.74 -13.21 22.63
C LEU A 175 -1.65 -14.19 23.82
N ARG A 176 -1.26 -13.71 25.00
CA ARG A 176 -1.20 -14.54 26.23
C ARG A 176 -2.58 -15.07 26.62
N ASP A 177 -3.59 -14.21 26.62
CA ASP A 177 -4.98 -14.60 26.93
C ASP A 177 -5.52 -15.66 25.94
N THR A 178 -5.19 -15.52 24.66
CA THR A 178 -5.56 -16.52 23.64
C THR A 178 -4.87 -17.85 23.89
N ILE A 179 -3.59 -17.85 24.28
CA ILE A 179 -2.85 -19.06 24.64
C ILE A 179 -3.52 -19.75 25.84
N ASP A 180 -3.81 -19.01 26.90
CA ASP A 180 -4.42 -19.55 28.12
C ASP A 180 -5.81 -20.13 27.83
N THR A 181 -6.62 -19.44 27.02
CA THR A 181 -7.93 -19.92 26.58
C THR A 181 -7.82 -21.22 25.78
N VAL A 182 -6.87 -21.31 24.86
CA VAL A 182 -6.63 -22.53 24.06
C VAL A 182 -6.21 -23.69 24.96
N VAL A 183 -5.28 -23.48 25.88
CA VAL A 183 -4.82 -24.51 26.82
C VAL A 183 -5.98 -25.02 27.68
N SER A 184 -6.80 -24.11 28.21
CA SER A 184 -7.97 -24.45 29.02
C SER A 184 -8.99 -25.27 28.22
N ASN A 185 -9.30 -24.84 26.99
CA ASN A 185 -10.25 -25.50 26.11
C ASN A 185 -9.81 -26.95 25.78
N VAL A 186 -8.55 -27.13 25.39
CA VAL A 186 -7.98 -28.47 25.09
C VAL A 186 -8.09 -29.39 26.31
N ARG A 187 -7.77 -28.88 27.51
CA ARG A 187 -7.89 -29.65 28.75
C ARG A 187 -9.34 -30.07 29.02
N THR A 188 -10.30 -29.15 28.87
CA THR A 188 -11.71 -29.48 29.09
C THR A 188 -12.25 -30.50 28.09
N GLN A 189 -11.90 -30.36 26.80
CA GLN A 189 -12.33 -31.30 25.76
C GLN A 189 -11.70 -32.68 25.94
N PHE A 190 -10.44 -32.73 26.35
CA PHE A 190 -9.77 -34.00 26.63
C PHE A 190 -10.45 -34.76 27.78
N TYR A 191 -10.79 -34.08 28.87
CA TYR A 191 -11.52 -34.71 29.97
C TYR A 191 -12.94 -35.14 29.59
N GLN A 192 -13.63 -34.40 28.72
CA GLN A 192 -14.92 -34.84 28.18
C GLN A 192 -14.78 -36.15 27.41
N ILE A 193 -13.76 -36.29 26.55
CA ILE A 193 -13.51 -37.53 25.80
C ILE A 193 -13.19 -38.69 26.74
N LEU A 194 -12.39 -38.47 27.80
CA LEU A 194 -12.11 -39.53 28.79
C LEU A 194 -13.37 -39.95 29.55
N LEU A 195 -14.22 -38.99 29.90
CA LEU A 195 -15.50 -39.26 30.55
C LEU A 195 -16.43 -40.06 29.64
N ASP A 196 -16.62 -39.64 28.39
CA ASP A 196 -17.47 -40.32 27.42
C ASP A 196 -16.99 -41.75 27.13
N LYS A 197 -15.66 -41.95 27.04
CA LYS A 197 -15.06 -43.27 26.90
C LYS A 197 -15.37 -44.18 28.08
N ALA A 198 -15.30 -43.66 29.31
CA ALA A 198 -15.64 -44.42 30.50
C ALA A 198 -17.14 -44.80 30.52
N LEU A 199 -18.02 -43.88 30.09
CA LEU A 199 -19.47 -44.16 30.01
C LEU A 199 -19.79 -45.25 28.99
N VAL A 200 -19.17 -45.20 27.80
CA VAL A 200 -19.35 -46.25 26.77
C VAL A 200 -18.85 -47.60 27.28
N GLN A 201 -17.68 -47.64 27.94
CA GLN A 201 -17.14 -48.87 28.50
C GLN A 201 -18.10 -49.51 29.52
N VAL A 202 -18.67 -48.72 30.44
CA VAL A 202 -19.64 -49.22 31.43
C VAL A 202 -20.91 -49.75 30.74
N GLN A 203 -21.35 -49.10 29.67
CA GLN A 203 -22.52 -49.54 28.90
C GLN A 203 -22.23 -50.87 28.18
N GLU A 204 -21.06 -51.03 27.59
CA GLU A 204 -20.63 -52.29 26.97
C GLU A 204 -20.55 -53.44 27.99
N GLU A 205 -19.98 -53.20 29.17
CA GLU A 205 -19.92 -54.18 30.25
C GLU A 205 -21.32 -54.60 30.72
N SER A 206 -22.27 -53.66 30.79
CA SER A 206 -23.67 -53.96 31.13
C SER A 206 -24.38 -54.82 30.08
N VAL A 207 -24.08 -54.62 28.79
CA VAL A 207 -24.67 -55.39 27.68
C VAL A 207 -24.04 -56.78 27.60
N ASN A 208 -22.74 -56.91 27.84
CA ASN A 208 -22.05 -58.20 27.84
C ASN A 208 -22.47 -59.10 29.02
N LEU A 209 -22.85 -58.51 30.16
CA LEU A 209 -23.41 -59.24 31.30
C LEU A 209 -24.84 -59.76 31.07
N LEU A 210 -25.54 -59.25 30.05
CA LEU A 210 -26.92 -59.61 29.74
C LEU A 210 -27.06 -60.70 28.65
N GLN A 211 -25.97 -61.11 28.02
CA GLN A 211 -25.93 -62.19 27.01
C GLN A 211 -25.38 -63.48 27.62
#